data_AF-A0A2S2NUJ4-F1
#
_entry.id   AF-A0A2S2NUJ4-F1
#
_cell.length_a   1.000
_cell.length_b   1.000
_cell.length_c   1.000
_cell.angle_alpha   90.00
_cell.angle_beta   90.00
_cell.angle_gamma   90.00
#
_symmetry.space_group_name_H-M   'P 1'
#
loop_
_entity.id
_entity.type
_entity.pdbx_description
1 polymer ?
#
loop_
_entity_poly.entity_id
_entity_poly.type
_entity_poly.pdbx_seq_one_letter_code
_entity_poly.pdbx_strand_id
1 'polypeptide(L)'
;MILYLLFFYFLGVSVATNDTNTTELTPCSANSSSFSSNQVMCLFKGNLDEDDSTLVNLNASALPKECDVIIYSRFSVNKYSIIDVDDALLKSITDLNKPVIVTLKRDNDYPDWSNILTPDGNDNETKILCDFASSHNVTGYVLYSIAPGSRFYGLNETVGKYIIPYIKQLKKCGLVIGVSVYPAPSSMKNPCVYNYDELNSIVDFYEIQTFALNSCNPNIYNGRSPISTSEHGPNYCYGMDEVVSYLNETKISFTKVVFDIEMYPINNNSATYSSYAQVCSGTFDNSSWCVQTSMDFYNKGKFAHDLNVGIIVAIMDLDDVNNDCGCTKPFNGFENVYAGFTDNSTSPCKNFDVQSLEYSIQ
;
A
#
# COMPACT_ATOMS: atom_id res chain seq x y z
N MET A 1 44.32 -20.33 -46.04
CA MET A 1 45.77 -20.55 -45.79
C MET A 1 46.26 -19.30 -45.06
N ILE A 2 46.63 -19.26 -43.79
CA ILE A 2 46.77 -20.21 -42.69
C ILE A 2 46.38 -19.44 -41.41
N LEU A 3 45.62 -20.13 -40.55
CA LEU A 3 45.24 -19.77 -39.20
C LEU A 3 46.47 -19.90 -38.28
N TYR A 4 46.72 -18.95 -37.37
CA TYR A 4 47.67 -19.18 -36.26
C TYR A 4 46.94 -19.03 -34.93
N LEU A 5 46.59 -20.18 -34.37
CA LEU A 5 46.38 -20.45 -32.96
C LEU A 5 47.74 -20.39 -32.24
N LEU A 6 47.81 -19.75 -31.08
CA LEU A 6 48.80 -20.06 -30.06
C LEU A 6 48.12 -20.16 -28.70
N PHE A 7 47.94 -21.41 -28.30
CA PHE A 7 47.73 -21.84 -26.92
C PHE A 7 49.06 -21.70 -26.17
N PHE A 8 49.03 -21.12 -24.97
CA PHE A 8 50.03 -21.39 -23.94
C PHE A 8 49.32 -21.82 -22.66
N TYR A 9 49.50 -23.09 -22.31
CA TYR A 9 49.36 -23.62 -20.97
C TYR A 9 50.76 -23.66 -20.36
N PHE A 10 50.96 -23.06 -19.19
CA PHE A 10 51.95 -23.51 -18.22
C PHE A 10 51.43 -23.31 -16.81
N LEU A 11 51.36 -24.42 -16.08
CA LEU A 11 51.17 -24.54 -14.65
C LEU A 11 52.46 -24.10 -13.94
N GLY A 12 52.36 -23.40 -12.80
CA GLY A 12 53.54 -23.05 -12.01
C GLY A 12 53.26 -22.20 -10.75
N VAL A 13 52.75 -22.86 -9.71
CA VAL A 13 53.02 -22.69 -8.27
C VAL A 13 53.01 -21.28 -7.63
N SER A 14 52.02 -21.12 -6.74
CA SER A 14 51.98 -20.41 -5.46
C SER A 14 53.20 -19.56 -5.06
N VAL A 15 52.96 -18.25 -4.92
CA VAL A 15 53.66 -17.39 -3.97
C VAL A 15 52.62 -16.86 -3.00
N ALA A 16 52.73 -17.29 -1.75
CA ALA A 16 51.99 -16.73 -0.63
C ALA A 16 52.55 -15.34 -0.31
N THR A 17 51.68 -14.33 -0.28
CA THR A 17 51.90 -13.09 0.48
C THR A 17 50.68 -12.86 1.33
N ASN A 18 50.85 -13.09 2.64
CA ASN A 18 49.94 -12.63 3.67
C ASN A 18 49.95 -11.09 3.72
N ASP A 19 48.76 -10.57 4.02
CA ASP A 19 48.44 -9.33 4.73
C ASP A 19 47.61 -8.35 3.90
N THR A 20 46.29 -8.43 4.08
CA THR A 20 45.51 -7.38 4.77
C THR A 20 44.03 -7.76 4.81
N ASN A 21 43.45 -7.59 5.99
CA ASN A 21 42.04 -7.78 6.36
C ASN A 21 41.03 -7.66 5.20
N THR A 22 40.56 -8.80 4.72
CA THR A 22 39.26 -8.91 4.08
C THR A 22 38.33 -9.56 5.10
N THR A 23 37.55 -8.75 5.79
CA THR A 23 36.28 -9.23 6.33
C THR A 23 35.47 -9.71 5.13
N GLU A 24 35.44 -11.03 4.92
CA GLU A 24 34.48 -11.68 4.04
C GLU A 24 33.09 -11.18 4.46
N LEU A 25 32.47 -10.36 3.61
CA LEU A 25 31.05 -10.09 3.69
C LEU A 25 30.37 -11.43 3.41
N THR A 26 29.85 -12.04 4.47
CA THR A 26 28.87 -13.11 4.38
C THR A 26 27.83 -12.74 3.32
N PRO A 27 27.61 -13.55 2.28
CA PRO A 27 26.51 -13.30 1.36
C PRO A 27 25.23 -13.30 2.18
N CYS A 28 24.44 -12.23 2.09
CA CYS A 28 23.09 -12.23 2.63
C CYS A 28 22.38 -13.45 2.03
N SER A 29 22.14 -14.47 2.86
CA SER A 29 21.32 -15.59 2.47
C SER A 29 19.95 -15.02 2.12
N ALA A 30 19.64 -15.01 0.82
CA ALA A 30 18.29 -14.77 0.36
C ALA A 30 17.43 -15.95 0.83
N ASN A 31 16.99 -15.90 2.08
CA ASN A 31 15.77 -16.57 2.46
C ASN A 31 14.68 -15.84 1.67
N SER A 32 14.38 -16.35 0.47
CA SER A 32 13.17 -15.99 -0.24
C SER A 32 12.00 -16.52 0.58
N SER A 33 11.62 -15.80 1.64
CA SER A 33 10.32 -15.96 2.24
C SER A 33 9.31 -15.73 1.12
N SER A 34 8.51 -16.75 0.80
CA SER A 34 7.40 -16.61 -0.13
C SER A 34 6.35 -15.71 0.53
N PHE A 35 6.52 -14.39 0.39
CA PHE A 35 5.53 -13.43 0.85
C PHE A 35 4.22 -13.72 0.12
N SER A 36 3.16 -14.03 0.87
CA SER A 36 1.83 -14.23 0.30
C SER A 36 1.17 -12.87 0.20
N SER A 37 0.73 -12.47 -1.00
CA SER A 37 -0.07 -11.25 -1.11
C SER A 37 -1.49 -11.42 -0.58
N ASN A 38 -1.99 -12.66 -0.47
CA ASN A 38 -3.28 -12.97 0.14
C ASN A 38 -3.16 -12.94 1.67
N GLN A 39 -3.08 -11.72 2.21
CA GLN A 39 -2.91 -11.40 3.62
C GLN A 39 -3.75 -10.18 4.00
N VAL A 40 -3.99 -10.00 5.29
CA VAL A 40 -4.62 -8.80 5.84
C VAL A 40 -3.54 -7.83 6.30
N MET A 41 -3.34 -6.77 5.51
CA MET A 41 -2.40 -5.71 5.85
C MET A 41 -3.15 -4.52 6.44
N CYS A 42 -2.54 -3.84 7.41
CA CYS A 42 -3.18 -2.72 8.10
C CYS A 42 -2.31 -1.48 7.97
N LEU A 43 -2.83 -0.44 7.32
CA LEU A 43 -2.13 0.83 7.20
C LEU A 43 -2.30 1.63 8.48
N PHE A 44 -1.17 1.87 9.13
CA PHE A 44 -1.03 2.58 10.39
C PHE A 44 -0.35 3.93 10.16
N LYS A 45 -0.93 4.97 10.76
CA LYS A 45 -0.33 6.31 10.79
C LYS A 45 0.02 6.75 12.22
N GLY A 46 -0.66 6.21 13.23
CA GLY A 46 -0.48 6.47 14.67
C GLY A 46 -0.98 7.85 15.09
N ASN A 47 -0.38 8.88 14.49
CA ASN A 47 -0.61 10.26 14.83
C ASN A 47 -1.07 10.99 13.56
N LEU A 48 -2.38 11.05 13.32
CA LEU A 48 -2.92 11.52 12.05
C LEU A 48 -2.76 13.01 11.83
N ASP A 49 -3.02 13.78 12.87
CA ASP A 49 -2.87 15.23 12.95
C ASP A 49 -2.65 15.59 14.43
N GLU A 50 -1.47 16.13 14.75
CA GLU A 50 -1.11 16.50 16.13
C GLU A 50 -1.96 17.64 16.67
N ASP A 51 -2.52 18.45 15.76
CA ASP A 51 -3.28 19.65 16.10
C ASP A 51 -4.80 19.39 16.21
N ASP A 52 -5.29 18.24 15.72
CA ASP A 52 -6.71 17.87 15.80
C ASP A 52 -6.97 16.90 16.97
N SER A 53 -7.30 17.47 18.13
CA SER A 53 -7.64 16.72 19.35
C SER A 53 -8.84 15.77 19.22
N THR A 54 -9.60 15.85 18.13
CA THR A 54 -10.73 14.94 17.86
C THR A 54 -10.31 13.65 17.17
N LEU A 55 -9.06 13.58 16.67
CA LEU A 55 -8.49 12.37 16.08
C LEU A 55 -7.77 11.56 17.15
N VAL A 56 -7.92 10.24 17.08
CA VAL A 56 -7.24 9.32 18.00
C VAL A 56 -5.77 9.24 17.63
N ASN A 57 -4.91 9.36 18.64
CA ASN A 57 -3.51 8.94 18.53
C ASN A 57 -3.46 7.43 18.79
N LEU A 58 -3.49 6.63 17.72
CA LEU A 58 -3.56 5.17 17.80
C LEU A 58 -2.22 4.62 18.30
N ASN A 59 -2.26 3.96 19.45
CA ASN A 59 -1.12 3.20 19.94
C ASN A 59 -0.92 1.94 19.08
N ALA A 60 0.29 1.70 18.60
CA ALA A 60 0.65 0.51 17.81
C ALA A 60 0.17 -0.80 18.45
N SER A 61 0.29 -0.93 19.77
CA SER A 61 -0.12 -2.14 20.51
C SER A 61 -1.64 -2.39 20.53
N ALA A 62 -2.45 -1.39 20.16
CA ALA A 62 -3.90 -1.54 20.06
C ALA A 62 -4.35 -2.08 18.69
N LEU A 63 -3.45 -2.18 17.70
CA LEU A 63 -3.78 -2.74 16.39
C LEU A 63 -4.35 -4.16 16.52
N PRO A 64 -5.39 -4.52 15.75
CA PRO A 64 -5.94 -5.87 15.74
C PRO A 64 -4.87 -6.94 15.52
N LYS A 65 -5.01 -8.07 16.23
CA LYS A 65 -4.06 -9.19 16.10
C LYS A 65 -4.13 -9.81 14.69
N GLU A 66 -5.28 -9.67 14.04
CA GLU A 66 -5.62 -10.11 12.69
C GLU A 66 -4.87 -9.35 11.59
N CYS A 67 -4.21 -8.23 11.90
CA CYS A 67 -3.28 -7.58 10.97
C CYS A 67 -2.02 -8.45 10.79
N ASP A 68 -1.89 -9.18 9.69
CA ASP A 68 -0.73 -10.02 9.39
C ASP A 68 0.53 -9.18 9.14
N VAL A 69 0.36 -8.01 8.51
CA VAL A 69 1.42 -7.06 8.14
C VAL A 69 0.98 -5.65 8.51
N ILE A 70 1.91 -4.83 8.97
CA ILE A 70 1.66 -3.41 9.24
C ILE A 70 2.28 -2.57 8.12
N ILE A 71 1.48 -1.76 7.45
CA ILE A 71 1.95 -0.75 6.49
C ILE A 71 2.15 0.57 7.24
N TYR A 72 3.39 1.05 7.29
CA TYR A 72 3.73 2.30 7.95
C TYR A 72 3.84 3.45 6.96
N SER A 73 3.05 4.51 7.17
CA SER A 73 2.88 5.60 6.19
C SER A 73 3.59 6.92 6.52
N ARG A 74 4.17 7.07 7.72
CA ARG A 74 4.90 8.30 8.15
C ARG A 74 6.38 8.21 7.82
N PHE A 75 6.64 8.04 6.53
CA PHE A 75 7.98 7.95 5.97
C PHE A 75 8.01 8.69 4.64
N SER A 76 9.01 9.54 4.44
CA SER A 76 9.31 10.05 3.12
C SER A 76 10.81 10.11 2.90
N VAL A 77 11.18 10.25 1.64
CA VAL A 77 12.55 10.52 1.25
C VAL A 77 12.52 11.80 0.43
N ASN A 78 13.53 12.65 0.56
CA ASN A 78 13.68 13.87 -0.25
C ASN A 78 14.57 13.63 -1.49
N LYS A 79 14.63 14.59 -2.41
CA LYS A 79 15.33 14.42 -3.71
C LYS A 79 16.84 14.19 -3.60
N TYR A 80 17.40 14.30 -2.39
CA TYR A 80 18.81 14.03 -2.07
C TYR A 80 18.97 12.70 -1.33
N SER A 81 17.96 11.84 -1.34
CA SER A 81 17.94 10.54 -0.66
C SER A 81 18.05 10.64 0.87
N ILE A 82 17.62 11.75 1.47
CA ILE A 82 17.54 11.90 2.92
C ILE A 82 16.17 11.41 3.38
N ILE A 83 16.17 10.50 4.35
CA ILE A 83 14.98 9.92 4.97
C ILE A 83 14.41 10.89 6.02
N ASP A 84 13.09 11.08 5.98
CA ASP A 84 12.29 11.70 7.04
C ASP A 84 11.35 10.64 7.62
N VAL A 85 11.43 10.46 8.95
CA VAL A 85 10.72 9.39 9.66
C VAL A 85 10.54 9.75 11.13
N ASP A 86 9.40 9.35 11.69
CA ASP A 86 9.22 9.28 13.14
C ASP A 86 9.78 7.96 13.69
N ASP A 87 11.05 7.98 14.11
CA ASP A 87 11.76 6.80 14.61
C ASP A 87 11.09 6.18 15.85
N ALA A 88 10.53 7.00 16.74
CA ALA A 88 9.90 6.51 17.95
C ALA A 88 8.61 5.73 17.63
N LEU A 89 7.81 6.26 16.71
CA LEU A 89 6.60 5.60 16.24
C LEU A 89 6.90 4.34 15.43
N LEU A 90 7.87 4.39 14.50
CA LEU A 90 8.34 3.23 13.76
C LEU A 90 8.87 2.13 14.70
N LYS A 91 9.60 2.50 15.75
CA LYS A 91 10.03 1.54 16.77
C LYS A 91 8.83 0.88 17.45
N SER A 92 7.80 1.65 17.80
CA SER A 92 6.63 1.11 18.50
C SER A 92 5.88 0.03 17.70
N ILE A 93 5.87 0.11 16.36
CA ILE A 93 5.26 -0.91 15.50
C ILE A 93 6.19 -2.10 15.26
N THR A 94 7.49 -1.89 15.13
CA THR A 94 8.47 -2.96 14.89
C THR A 94 8.69 -3.82 16.13
N ASP A 95 8.50 -3.25 17.33
CA ASP A 95 8.49 -3.98 18.61
C ASP A 95 7.32 -4.98 18.73
N LEU A 96 6.29 -4.90 17.87
CA LEU A 96 5.17 -5.86 17.84
C LEU A 96 5.57 -7.23 17.24
N ASN A 97 6.77 -7.36 16.70
CA ASN A 97 7.28 -8.57 16.03
C ASN A 97 6.39 -9.07 14.88
N LYS A 98 5.70 -8.15 14.20
CA LYS A 98 5.01 -8.40 12.93
C LYS A 98 5.84 -7.85 11.77
N PRO A 99 5.70 -8.39 10.55
CA PRO A 99 6.28 -7.78 9.36
C PRO A 99 5.82 -6.32 9.22
N VAL A 100 6.77 -5.41 9.01
CA VAL A 100 6.51 -3.99 8.79
C VAL A 100 6.97 -3.62 7.38
N ILE A 101 6.05 -3.11 6.58
CA ILE A 101 6.35 -2.57 5.25
C ILE A 101 6.15 -1.05 5.31
N VAL A 102 7.11 -0.31 4.79
CA VAL A 102 7.07 1.16 4.80
C VAL A 102 6.56 1.67 3.46
N THR A 103 5.62 2.62 3.47
CA THR A 103 5.27 3.36 2.26
C THR A 103 6.43 4.25 1.85
N LEU A 104 7.13 3.88 0.78
CA LEU A 104 8.22 4.66 0.20
C LEU A 104 7.63 5.80 -0.61
N LYS A 105 7.33 6.90 0.09
CA LYS A 105 6.85 8.15 -0.48
C LYS A 105 8.02 9.10 -0.73
N ARG A 106 7.87 9.94 -1.76
CA ARG A 106 8.76 11.05 -2.08
C ARG A 106 8.11 12.37 -1.63
N ASP A 107 8.88 13.34 -1.15
CA ASP A 107 8.33 14.63 -0.69
C ASP A 107 7.47 15.35 -1.74
N ASN A 108 7.88 15.29 -3.01
CA ASN A 108 7.14 15.86 -4.13
C ASN A 108 6.44 14.78 -4.99
N ASP A 109 6.09 13.64 -4.39
CA ASP A 109 5.37 12.53 -5.03
C ASP A 109 5.98 12.09 -6.38
N TYR A 110 5.14 11.89 -7.40
CA TYR A 110 5.50 11.45 -8.75
C TYR A 110 6.68 12.21 -9.40
N PRO A 111 6.70 13.56 -9.43
CA PRO A 111 7.82 14.33 -10.00
C PRO A 111 9.22 13.90 -9.53
N ASP A 112 9.39 13.56 -8.25
CA ASP A 112 10.69 13.23 -7.70
C ASP A 112 11.24 11.89 -8.21
N TRP A 113 10.39 10.94 -8.58
CA TRP A 113 10.82 9.67 -9.15
C TRP A 113 11.67 9.87 -10.41
N SER A 114 11.32 10.85 -11.24
CA SER A 114 12.09 11.13 -12.46
C SER A 114 13.49 11.69 -12.20
N ASN A 115 13.75 12.25 -11.02
CA ASN A 115 15.03 12.85 -10.67
C ASN A 115 16.03 11.81 -10.13
N ILE A 116 15.53 10.74 -9.51
CA ILE A 116 16.36 9.76 -8.79
C ILE A 116 16.61 8.49 -9.61
N LEU A 117 15.75 8.20 -10.59
CA LEU A 117 15.82 6.96 -11.37
C LEU A 117 16.78 7.12 -12.55
N THR A 118 17.69 6.17 -12.71
CA THR A 118 18.62 6.10 -13.84
C THR A 118 18.50 4.74 -14.57
N PRO A 119 19.05 4.58 -15.78
CA PRO A 119 19.03 3.29 -16.49
C PRO A 119 19.59 2.13 -15.67
N ASP A 120 20.57 2.41 -14.81
CA ASP A 120 21.23 1.44 -13.95
C ASP A 120 20.61 1.43 -12.54
N GLY A 121 19.44 2.04 -12.33
CA GLY A 121 18.79 2.19 -11.02
C GLY A 121 19.35 3.35 -10.19
N ASN A 122 19.51 3.17 -8.88
CA ASN A 122 20.15 4.11 -7.96
C ASN A 122 20.79 3.34 -6.79
N ASP A 123 21.98 2.78 -7.01
CA ASP A 123 22.68 1.96 -6.01
C ASP A 123 22.92 2.71 -4.68
N ASN A 124 23.15 4.02 -4.73
CA ASN A 124 23.41 4.80 -3.52
C ASN A 124 22.16 4.92 -2.64
N GLU A 125 21.02 5.32 -3.21
CA GLU A 125 19.77 5.42 -2.46
C GLU A 125 19.28 4.04 -2.00
N THR A 126 19.34 3.04 -2.88
CA THR A 126 18.91 1.68 -2.51
C THR A 126 19.76 1.12 -1.37
N LYS A 127 21.07 1.43 -1.32
CA LYS A 127 21.90 1.11 -0.16
C LYS A 127 21.42 1.79 1.13
N ILE A 128 21.11 3.09 1.09
CA ILE A 128 20.58 3.85 2.23
C ILE A 128 19.29 3.21 2.74
N LEU A 129 18.38 2.86 1.83
CA LEU A 129 17.12 2.19 2.17
C LEU A 129 17.34 0.78 2.74
N CYS A 130 18.28 0.01 2.20
CA CYS A 130 18.59 -1.31 2.76
C CYS A 130 19.18 -1.21 4.17
N ASP A 131 20.11 -0.28 4.40
CA ASP A 131 20.71 -0.04 5.72
C ASP A 131 19.65 0.46 6.72
N PHE A 132 18.73 1.32 6.27
CA PHE A 132 17.57 1.74 7.06
C PHE A 132 16.68 0.55 7.43
N ALA A 133 16.31 -0.28 6.45
CA ALA A 133 15.40 -1.39 6.68
C ALA A 133 15.99 -2.40 7.66
N SER A 134 17.27 -2.71 7.50
CA SER A 134 18.00 -3.60 8.42
C SER A 134 18.11 -3.02 9.84
N SER A 135 18.34 -1.71 9.99
CA SER A 135 18.51 -1.10 11.32
C SER A 135 17.20 -0.94 12.08
N HIS A 136 16.07 -0.83 11.39
CA HIS A 136 14.75 -0.62 11.98
C HIS A 136 13.87 -1.87 11.96
N ASN A 137 14.39 -3.03 11.57
CA ASN A 137 13.61 -4.27 11.42
C ASN A 137 12.40 -4.09 10.47
N VAL A 138 12.55 -3.28 9.43
CA VAL A 138 11.56 -3.12 8.36
C VAL A 138 11.75 -4.25 7.37
N THR A 139 10.65 -4.91 7.04
CA THR A 139 10.62 -6.07 6.14
C THR A 139 10.61 -5.67 4.66
N GLY A 140 10.12 -4.46 4.35
CA GLY A 140 9.95 -4.08 2.96
C GLY A 140 9.45 -2.66 2.72
N TYR A 141 9.20 -2.37 1.45
CA TYR A 141 8.67 -1.10 0.98
C TYR A 141 7.50 -1.30 0.02
N VAL A 142 6.53 -0.39 0.06
CA VAL A 142 5.58 -0.19 -1.05
C VAL A 142 5.91 1.12 -1.75
N LEU A 143 6.25 1.05 -3.03
CA LEU A 143 6.66 2.20 -3.83
C LEU A 143 5.44 3.01 -4.24
N TYR A 144 5.28 4.19 -3.63
CA TYR A 144 4.09 5.01 -3.78
C TYR A 144 4.27 6.10 -4.85
N SER A 145 3.19 6.39 -5.57
CA SER A 145 3.11 7.44 -6.60
C SER A 145 4.17 7.33 -7.72
N ILE A 146 4.53 6.12 -8.15
CA ILE A 146 5.43 5.93 -9.31
C ILE A 146 4.77 6.27 -10.65
N ALA A 147 3.48 6.60 -10.64
CA ALA A 147 2.70 7.06 -11.77
C ALA A 147 2.04 8.42 -11.46
N PRO A 148 1.71 9.23 -12.48
CA PRO A 148 0.94 10.43 -12.25
C PRO A 148 -0.45 10.07 -11.72
N GLY A 149 -0.84 10.66 -10.59
CA GLY A 149 -2.20 10.58 -10.06
C GLY A 149 -3.16 11.53 -10.79
N SER A 150 -4.18 12.01 -10.08
CA SER A 150 -5.17 12.97 -10.60
C SER A 150 -4.63 14.39 -10.84
N ARG A 151 -3.43 14.71 -10.35
CA ARG A 151 -2.75 15.99 -10.61
C ARG A 151 -2.25 15.99 -12.06
N PHE A 152 -2.38 17.12 -12.76
CA PHE A 152 -2.04 17.32 -14.19
C PHE A 152 -0.54 17.17 -14.52
N TYR A 153 0.09 16.08 -14.11
CA TYR A 153 1.44 15.72 -14.51
C TYR A 153 1.38 14.89 -15.79
N GLY A 154 2.17 15.30 -16.77
CA GLY A 154 2.41 14.47 -17.95
C GLY A 154 3.08 13.16 -17.53
N LEU A 155 2.71 12.08 -18.21
CA LEU A 155 3.44 10.82 -18.09
C LEU A 155 4.91 11.04 -18.48
N ASN A 156 5.81 10.50 -17.68
CA ASN A 156 7.23 10.45 -17.94
C ASN A 156 7.63 8.98 -18.06
N GLU A 157 7.74 8.51 -19.30
CA GLU A 157 8.07 7.12 -19.62
C GLU A 157 9.42 6.67 -19.04
N THR A 158 10.30 7.64 -18.70
CA THR A 158 11.56 7.39 -18.01
C THR A 158 11.34 6.73 -16.65
N VAL A 159 10.28 7.12 -15.92
CA VAL A 159 9.95 6.55 -14.61
C VAL A 159 9.62 5.07 -14.75
N GLY A 160 8.67 4.70 -15.63
CA GLY A 160 8.31 3.30 -15.83
C GLY A 160 9.44 2.45 -16.40
N LYS A 161 10.34 3.03 -17.21
CA LYS A 161 11.54 2.34 -17.71
C LYS A 161 12.57 2.07 -16.61
N TYR A 162 12.82 3.04 -15.73
CA TYR A 162 13.93 2.99 -14.77
C TYR A 162 13.54 2.55 -13.36
N ILE A 163 12.24 2.41 -13.08
CA ILE A 163 11.76 1.82 -11.81
C ILE A 163 12.14 0.34 -11.67
N ILE A 164 12.22 -0.41 -12.79
CA ILE A 164 12.54 -1.85 -12.78
C ILE A 164 13.97 -2.11 -12.27
N PRO A 165 15.03 -1.48 -12.83
CA PRO A 165 16.38 -1.58 -12.27
C PRO A 165 16.46 -1.22 -10.78
N TYR A 166 15.76 -0.17 -10.38
CA TYR A 166 15.70 0.28 -8.98
C TYR A 166 15.07 -0.77 -8.05
N ILE A 167 13.92 -1.34 -8.43
CA ILE A 167 13.29 -2.45 -7.68
C ILE A 167 14.23 -3.65 -7.59
N LYS A 168 14.89 -4.02 -8.70
CA LYS A 168 15.86 -5.12 -8.72
C LYS A 168 17.01 -4.90 -7.73
N GLN A 169 17.46 -3.67 -7.53
CA GLN A 169 18.47 -3.33 -6.52
C GLN A 169 17.94 -3.48 -5.10
N LEU A 170 16.76 -2.93 -4.78
CA LEU A 170 16.14 -3.10 -3.47
C LEU A 170 15.96 -4.59 -3.12
N LYS A 171 15.55 -5.42 -4.09
CA LYS A 171 15.39 -6.87 -3.90
C LYS A 171 16.69 -7.59 -3.56
N LYS A 172 17.88 -7.05 -3.89
CA LYS A 172 19.17 -7.66 -3.52
C LYS A 172 19.36 -7.73 -1.99
N CYS A 173 18.63 -6.90 -1.25
CA CYS A 173 18.67 -6.84 0.21
C CYS A 173 17.67 -7.81 0.88
N GLY A 174 16.95 -8.64 0.11
CA GLY A 174 15.97 -9.58 0.65
C GLY A 174 14.65 -8.93 1.09
N LEU A 175 14.39 -7.70 0.67
CA LEU A 175 13.20 -6.94 1.05
C LEU A 175 11.94 -7.43 0.32
N VAL A 176 10.79 -7.29 0.97
CA VAL A 176 9.48 -7.36 0.33
C VAL A 176 9.22 -6.04 -0.38
N ILE A 177 8.87 -6.08 -1.67
CA ILE A 177 8.64 -4.89 -2.50
C ILE A 177 7.25 -4.94 -3.11
N GLY A 178 6.42 -3.99 -2.69
CA GLY A 178 5.14 -3.66 -3.30
C GLY A 178 5.26 -2.49 -4.27
N VAL A 179 4.36 -2.42 -5.24
CA VAL A 179 4.19 -1.26 -6.12
C VAL A 179 2.76 -0.78 -6.07
N SER A 180 2.56 0.50 -5.75
CA SER A 180 1.23 1.12 -5.81
C SER A 180 0.80 1.33 -7.27
N VAL A 181 -0.43 0.95 -7.58
CA VAL A 181 -1.05 1.08 -8.89
C VAL A 181 -2.27 1.99 -8.78
N TYR A 182 -2.17 3.14 -9.46
CA TYR A 182 -3.30 4.06 -9.57
C TYR A 182 -4.39 3.44 -10.46
N PRO A 183 -5.66 3.31 -9.99
CA PRO A 183 -6.68 2.47 -10.61
C PRO A 183 -7.30 3.08 -11.87
N ALA A 184 -6.87 4.27 -12.31
CA ALA A 184 -7.37 4.83 -13.57
C ALA A 184 -6.89 3.99 -14.76
N PRO A 185 -7.78 3.62 -15.71
CA PRO A 185 -7.44 2.74 -16.83
C PRO A 185 -6.28 3.30 -17.68
N SER A 186 -6.20 4.62 -17.84
CA SER A 186 -5.13 5.29 -18.58
C SER A 186 -3.74 5.14 -17.96
N SER A 187 -3.66 4.90 -16.65
CA SER A 187 -2.41 4.64 -15.92
C SER A 187 -2.17 3.13 -15.85
N MET A 188 -3.13 2.39 -15.32
CA MET A 188 -3.02 0.97 -15.05
C MET A 188 -2.78 0.11 -16.30
N LYS A 189 -3.39 0.45 -17.45
CA LYS A 189 -3.21 -0.28 -18.71
C LYS A 189 -1.97 0.17 -19.50
N ASN A 190 -1.27 1.21 -19.04
CA ASN A 190 -0.19 1.81 -19.80
C ASN A 190 1.14 1.07 -19.59
N PRO A 191 1.68 0.40 -20.62
CA PRO A 191 2.93 -0.37 -20.47
C PRO A 191 4.17 0.52 -20.27
N CYS A 192 4.10 1.81 -20.59
CA CYS A 192 5.15 2.79 -20.29
C CYS A 192 5.15 3.23 -18.82
N VAL A 193 4.07 2.96 -18.08
CA VAL A 193 3.99 3.17 -16.62
C VAL A 193 4.32 1.86 -15.91
N TYR A 194 3.53 0.82 -16.20
CA TYR A 194 3.63 -0.49 -15.55
C TYR A 194 3.93 -1.57 -16.59
N ASN A 195 5.21 -1.93 -16.71
CA ASN A 195 5.62 -3.09 -17.48
C ASN A 195 5.42 -4.37 -16.65
N TYR A 196 4.17 -4.86 -16.60
CA TYR A 196 3.81 -6.04 -15.80
C TYR A 196 4.54 -7.32 -16.22
N ASP A 197 4.95 -7.45 -17.49
CA ASP A 197 5.74 -8.62 -17.94
C ASP A 197 7.01 -8.77 -17.10
N GLU A 198 7.70 -7.66 -16.81
CA GLU A 198 8.89 -7.67 -15.95
C GLU A 198 8.56 -7.54 -14.47
N LEU A 199 7.64 -6.63 -14.10
CA LEU A 199 7.30 -6.37 -12.70
C LEU A 199 6.80 -7.63 -11.98
N ASN A 200 6.00 -8.47 -12.66
CA ASN A 200 5.48 -9.71 -12.09
C ASN A 200 6.58 -10.65 -11.58
N SER A 201 7.79 -10.57 -12.11
CA SER A 201 8.91 -11.42 -11.69
C SER A 201 9.71 -10.88 -10.51
N ILE A 202 9.59 -9.58 -10.19
CA ILE A 202 10.46 -8.90 -9.22
C ILE A 202 9.71 -8.29 -8.02
N VAL A 203 8.44 -7.92 -8.16
CA VAL A 203 7.63 -7.42 -7.04
C VAL A 203 6.97 -8.58 -6.29
N ASP A 204 6.70 -8.38 -5.02
CA ASP A 204 6.00 -9.36 -4.19
C ASP A 204 4.49 -9.14 -4.24
N PHE A 205 4.03 -7.89 -4.36
CA PHE A 205 2.62 -7.55 -4.51
C PHE A 205 2.39 -6.22 -5.26
N TYR A 206 1.15 -6.00 -5.68
CA TYR A 206 0.66 -4.73 -6.22
C TYR A 206 -0.43 -4.19 -5.30
N GLU A 207 -0.23 -3.00 -4.77
CA GLU A 207 -1.25 -2.25 -4.02
C GLU A 207 -2.14 -1.54 -5.04
N ILE A 208 -3.33 -2.05 -5.28
CA ILE A 208 -4.30 -1.40 -6.16
C ILE A 208 -5.09 -0.41 -5.31
N GLN A 209 -4.94 0.88 -5.63
CA GLN A 209 -5.44 1.98 -4.81
C GLN A 209 -6.94 2.19 -4.96
N THR A 210 -7.73 1.23 -4.49
CA THR A 210 -9.20 1.27 -4.52
C THR A 210 -9.82 2.17 -3.44
N PHE A 211 -9.02 2.87 -2.64
CA PHE A 211 -9.51 3.96 -1.81
C PHE A 211 -9.79 5.22 -2.67
N ALA A 212 -10.72 6.07 -2.24
CA ALA A 212 -11.03 7.33 -2.91
C ALA A 212 -11.28 7.25 -4.43
N LEU A 213 -11.95 6.20 -4.94
CA LEU A 213 -12.23 6.05 -6.38
C LEU A 213 -13.10 7.19 -6.93
N ASN A 214 -13.94 7.78 -6.07
CA ASN A 214 -14.87 8.85 -6.40
C ASN A 214 -14.76 10.00 -5.39
N SER A 215 -15.32 11.14 -5.74
CA SER A 215 -15.65 12.17 -4.75
C SER A 215 -16.79 11.70 -3.85
N CYS A 216 -16.85 12.17 -2.60
CA CYS A 216 -17.98 11.84 -1.73
C CYS A 216 -19.27 12.49 -2.24
N ASN A 217 -20.27 11.66 -2.52
CA ASN A 217 -21.64 12.10 -2.78
C ASN A 217 -22.62 11.23 -1.97
N PRO A 218 -23.10 11.73 -0.82
CA PRO A 218 -23.91 10.93 0.10
C PRO A 218 -25.33 10.64 -0.41
N ASN A 219 -25.73 11.25 -1.53
CA ASN A 219 -26.99 10.94 -2.21
C ASN A 219 -26.87 9.73 -3.16
N ILE A 220 -25.64 9.32 -3.51
CA ILE A 220 -25.38 8.26 -4.48
C ILE A 220 -24.90 6.98 -3.78
N TYR A 221 -23.99 7.09 -2.83
CA TYR A 221 -23.37 5.92 -2.19
C TYR A 221 -22.84 6.23 -0.78
N ASN A 222 -22.86 5.20 0.08
CA ASN A 222 -22.21 5.17 1.39
C ASN A 222 -20.69 5.01 1.24
N GLY A 223 -19.98 6.13 1.03
CA GLY A 223 -18.52 6.13 0.89
C GLY A 223 -18.08 6.68 -0.47
N ARG A 224 -16.89 6.27 -0.93
CA ARG A 224 -16.31 6.74 -2.21
C ARG A 224 -15.87 5.65 -3.17
N SER A 225 -15.93 4.40 -2.75
CA SER A 225 -15.46 3.26 -3.54
C SER A 225 -16.50 2.14 -3.46
N PRO A 226 -17.60 2.21 -4.24
CA PRO A 226 -18.57 1.12 -4.29
C PRO A 226 -17.94 -0.12 -4.91
N ILE A 227 -18.51 -1.30 -4.60
CA ILE A 227 -18.09 -2.55 -5.25
C ILE A 227 -18.62 -2.58 -6.68
N SER A 228 -19.92 -2.35 -6.86
CA SER A 228 -20.57 -2.38 -8.16
C SER A 228 -20.49 -1.05 -8.89
N THR A 229 -20.42 -1.14 -10.21
CA THR A 229 -20.63 -0.02 -11.12
C THR A 229 -22.09 0.35 -11.21
N SER A 230 -22.37 1.64 -11.12
CA SER A 230 -23.65 2.22 -11.58
C SER A 230 -23.58 2.49 -13.08
N GLU A 231 -24.72 2.52 -13.79
CA GLU A 231 -24.75 2.94 -15.19
C GLU A 231 -24.10 4.33 -15.40
N HIS A 232 -23.35 4.49 -16.51
CA HIS A 232 -22.73 5.78 -16.85
C HIS A 232 -23.82 6.86 -17.04
N GLY A 233 -23.79 7.88 -16.17
CA GLY A 233 -24.76 8.96 -16.13
C GLY A 233 -24.48 9.93 -14.98
N PRO A 234 -25.45 10.80 -14.61
CA PRO A 234 -25.27 11.79 -13.55
C PRO A 234 -24.95 11.19 -12.17
N ASN A 235 -25.33 9.93 -11.94
CA ASN A 235 -25.11 9.21 -10.69
C ASN A 235 -23.98 8.18 -10.79
N TYR A 236 -23.12 8.29 -11.81
CA TYR A 236 -22.05 7.34 -12.02
C TYR A 236 -21.02 7.38 -10.89
N CYS A 237 -20.75 6.23 -10.29
CA CYS A 237 -19.60 5.98 -9.45
C CYS A 237 -18.72 4.88 -10.04
N TYR A 238 -17.43 5.15 -10.11
CA TYR A 238 -16.40 4.21 -10.50
C TYR A 238 -16.23 3.13 -9.42
N GLY A 239 -16.56 1.88 -9.77
CA GLY A 239 -16.63 0.74 -8.85
C GLY A 239 -15.37 -0.12 -8.84
N MET A 240 -15.21 -0.93 -7.79
CA MET A 240 -14.10 -1.89 -7.68
C MET A 240 -14.20 -3.01 -8.74
N ASP A 241 -15.40 -3.40 -9.15
CA ASP A 241 -15.65 -4.32 -10.26
C ASP A 241 -15.12 -3.81 -11.60
N GLU A 242 -15.24 -2.51 -11.87
CA GLU A 242 -14.67 -1.87 -13.07
C GLU A 242 -13.15 -1.87 -13.02
N VAL A 243 -12.56 -1.57 -11.86
CA VAL A 243 -11.10 -1.69 -11.64
C VAL A 243 -10.65 -3.12 -11.96
N VAL A 244 -11.37 -4.14 -11.48
CA VAL A 244 -11.11 -5.55 -11.80
C VAL A 244 -11.23 -5.83 -13.30
N SER A 245 -12.25 -5.28 -13.97
CA SER A 245 -12.41 -5.42 -15.42
C SER A 245 -11.19 -4.91 -16.18
N TYR A 246 -10.64 -3.78 -15.74
CA TYR A 246 -9.45 -3.20 -16.34
C TYR A 246 -8.17 -3.94 -15.97
N LEU A 247 -8.04 -4.45 -14.74
CA LEU A 247 -6.92 -5.31 -14.35
C LEU A 247 -6.87 -6.57 -15.22
N ASN A 248 -8.03 -7.17 -15.55
CA ASN A 248 -8.14 -8.33 -16.44
C ASN A 248 -7.70 -8.06 -17.88
N GLU A 249 -7.70 -6.80 -18.32
CA GLU A 249 -7.15 -6.40 -19.62
C GLU A 249 -5.62 -6.18 -19.59
N THR A 250 -5.02 -6.17 -18.40
CA THR A 250 -3.56 -6.05 -18.25
C THR A 250 -2.89 -7.42 -18.14
N LYS A 251 -1.56 -7.41 -18.04
CA LYS A 251 -0.77 -8.61 -17.73
C LYS A 251 -0.41 -8.74 -16.25
N ILE A 252 -1.02 -7.94 -15.37
CA ILE A 252 -0.74 -8.00 -13.94
C ILE A 252 -1.01 -9.40 -13.40
N SER A 253 -0.15 -9.89 -12.52
CA SER A 253 -0.38 -11.16 -11.84
C SER A 253 -1.46 -10.98 -10.76
N PHE A 254 -2.66 -11.50 -11.01
CA PHE A 254 -3.78 -11.40 -10.05
C PHE A 254 -3.46 -12.03 -8.69
N THR A 255 -2.62 -13.08 -8.66
CA THR A 255 -2.16 -13.70 -7.41
C THR A 255 -1.21 -12.81 -6.59
N LYS A 256 -0.92 -11.59 -7.06
CA LYS A 256 -0.11 -10.57 -6.38
C LYS A 256 -0.90 -9.31 -6.07
N VAL A 257 -2.18 -9.26 -6.42
CA VAL A 257 -3.05 -8.09 -6.20
C VAL A 257 -3.44 -8.00 -4.73
N VAL A 258 -3.47 -6.77 -4.24
CA VAL A 258 -3.95 -6.38 -2.90
C VAL A 258 -4.81 -5.14 -3.09
N PHE A 259 -6.02 -5.11 -2.54
CA PHE A 259 -6.92 -3.96 -2.62
C PHE A 259 -6.87 -3.09 -1.38
N ASP A 260 -6.87 -1.78 -1.58
CA ASP A 260 -7.04 -0.82 -0.49
C ASP A 260 -8.52 -0.67 -0.11
N ILE A 261 -8.84 -0.94 1.15
CA ILE A 261 -10.16 -0.78 1.75
C ILE A 261 -10.16 0.47 2.63
N GLU A 262 -10.81 1.53 2.15
CA GLU A 262 -10.91 2.83 2.82
C GLU A 262 -11.63 2.76 4.18
N MET A 263 -10.91 2.92 5.30
CA MET A 263 -11.45 2.84 6.67
C MET A 263 -11.71 4.22 7.29
N TYR A 264 -12.22 5.18 6.52
CA TYR A 264 -12.52 6.49 7.08
C TYR A 264 -13.74 7.18 6.46
N PRO A 265 -14.58 7.84 7.28
CA PRO A 265 -15.68 8.65 6.81
C PRO A 265 -15.16 9.96 6.19
N ILE A 266 -15.95 10.53 5.28
CA ILE A 266 -15.59 11.74 4.54
C ILE A 266 -16.64 12.80 4.76
N ASN A 267 -16.25 13.93 5.34
CA ASN A 267 -17.08 15.13 5.42
C ASN A 267 -16.68 16.12 4.33
N ASN A 268 -17.56 16.36 3.35
CA ASN A 268 -17.31 17.32 2.26
C ASN A 268 -17.12 18.78 2.73
N ASN A 269 -17.56 19.09 3.95
CA ASN A 269 -17.44 20.42 4.54
C ASN A 269 -16.21 20.57 5.45
N SER A 270 -15.42 19.51 5.64
CA SER A 270 -14.20 19.55 6.46
C SER A 270 -12.95 19.57 5.60
N ALA A 271 -11.95 20.32 6.05
CA ALA A 271 -10.58 20.27 5.51
C ALA A 271 -9.69 19.28 6.28
N THR A 272 -10.13 18.79 7.44
CA THR A 272 -9.42 17.81 8.27
C THR A 272 -10.03 16.42 8.10
N TYR A 273 -9.32 15.40 8.59
CA TYR A 273 -9.83 14.03 8.60
C TYR A 273 -11.10 13.91 9.43
N SER A 274 -11.97 12.97 9.06
CA SER A 274 -13.10 12.55 9.88
C SER A 274 -12.92 11.10 10.32
N SER A 275 -13.41 10.76 11.51
CA SER A 275 -13.29 9.41 12.11
C SER A 275 -14.65 8.81 12.45
N TYR A 276 -14.72 7.49 12.60
CA TYR A 276 -15.94 6.83 13.08
C TYR A 276 -16.28 7.19 14.52
N ALA A 277 -15.30 7.54 15.35
CA ALA A 277 -15.55 8.11 16.68
C ALA A 277 -16.41 9.39 16.60
N GLN A 278 -16.10 10.29 15.65
CA GLN A 278 -16.91 11.49 15.40
C GLN A 278 -18.32 11.12 14.93
N VAL A 279 -18.44 10.20 13.95
CA VAL A 279 -19.74 9.70 13.48
C VAL A 279 -20.61 9.25 14.66
N CYS A 280 -20.03 8.49 15.58
CA CYS A 280 -20.71 7.90 16.72
C CYS A 280 -21.02 8.88 17.86
N SER A 281 -20.29 9.99 17.95
CA SER A 281 -20.62 11.10 18.84
C SER A 281 -21.84 11.92 18.38
N GLY A 282 -22.36 11.66 17.19
CA GLY A 282 -23.54 12.34 16.64
C GLY A 282 -23.24 13.62 15.86
N THR A 283 -21.98 13.87 15.48
CA THR A 283 -21.58 15.01 14.62
C THR A 283 -21.83 14.77 13.13
N PHE A 284 -22.34 13.59 12.79
CA PHE A 284 -22.62 13.17 11.43
C PHE A 284 -23.77 13.97 10.78
N ASP A 285 -23.57 14.37 9.52
CA ASP A 285 -24.56 15.03 8.67
C ASP A 285 -24.75 14.26 7.36
N ASN A 286 -25.93 13.65 7.18
CA ASN A 286 -26.24 12.81 6.03
C ASN A 286 -26.25 13.55 4.68
N SER A 287 -26.25 14.89 4.68
CA SER A 287 -26.21 15.69 3.45
C SER A 287 -24.80 15.96 2.95
N SER A 288 -23.79 15.80 3.81
CA SER A 288 -22.40 16.15 3.50
C SER A 288 -21.37 15.06 3.79
N TRP A 289 -21.76 14.00 4.51
CA TRP A 289 -20.87 12.92 4.91
C TRP A 289 -21.09 11.64 4.13
N CYS A 290 -20.01 11.01 3.67
CA CYS A 290 -20.03 9.64 3.18
C CYS A 290 -19.46 8.72 4.27
N VAL A 291 -20.31 7.85 4.80
CA VAL A 291 -20.01 6.92 5.89
C VAL A 291 -20.35 5.52 5.42
N GLN A 292 -19.41 4.59 5.57
CA GLN A 292 -19.63 3.19 5.23
C GLN A 292 -20.22 2.45 6.43
N THR A 293 -21.11 1.51 6.16
CA THR A 293 -21.72 0.66 7.19
C THR A 293 -20.89 -0.59 7.43
N SER A 294 -21.23 -1.31 8.49
CA SER A 294 -20.72 -2.66 8.79
C SER A 294 -20.90 -3.60 7.59
N MET A 295 -22.02 -3.49 6.87
CA MET A 295 -22.30 -4.32 5.68
C MET A 295 -21.44 -3.91 4.48
N ASP A 296 -21.21 -2.60 4.26
CA ASP A 296 -20.35 -2.12 3.17
C ASP A 296 -18.91 -2.65 3.35
N PHE A 297 -18.40 -2.57 4.58
CA PHE A 297 -17.07 -3.11 4.92
C PHE A 297 -17.00 -4.63 4.77
N TYR A 298 -18.02 -5.35 5.25
CA TYR A 298 -18.12 -6.79 5.07
C TYR A 298 -18.09 -7.19 3.59
N ASN A 299 -18.91 -6.55 2.77
CA ASN A 299 -18.99 -6.87 1.34
C ASN A 299 -17.66 -6.61 0.63
N LYS A 300 -16.89 -5.59 1.02
CA LYS A 300 -15.56 -5.32 0.46
C LYS A 300 -14.52 -6.37 0.83
N GLY A 301 -14.53 -6.81 2.09
CA GLY A 301 -13.72 -7.95 2.52
C GLY A 301 -14.06 -9.21 1.73
N LYS A 302 -15.37 -9.49 1.59
CA LYS A 302 -15.87 -10.63 0.82
C LYS A 302 -15.52 -10.55 -0.66
N PHE A 303 -15.60 -9.38 -1.27
CA PHE A 303 -15.21 -9.15 -2.66
C PHE A 303 -13.74 -9.51 -2.91
N ALA A 304 -12.84 -9.10 -2.01
CA ALA A 304 -11.43 -9.49 -2.09
C ALA A 304 -11.23 -11.00 -1.87
N HIS A 305 -11.97 -11.61 -0.93
CA HIS A 305 -11.96 -13.06 -0.70
C HIS A 305 -12.36 -13.84 -1.95
N ASP A 306 -13.50 -13.48 -2.57
CA ASP A 306 -14.06 -14.17 -3.73
C ASP A 306 -13.12 -14.08 -4.95
N LEU A 307 -12.28 -13.04 -5.03
CA LEU A 307 -11.23 -12.87 -6.04
C LEU A 307 -9.90 -13.53 -5.67
N ASN A 308 -9.76 -14.06 -4.45
CA ASN A 308 -8.53 -14.63 -3.90
C ASN A 308 -7.33 -13.66 -3.98
N VAL A 309 -7.58 -12.40 -3.61
CA VAL A 309 -6.57 -11.32 -3.54
C VAL A 309 -6.42 -10.83 -2.09
N GLY A 310 -5.33 -10.14 -1.76
CA GLY A 310 -5.15 -9.56 -0.43
C GLY A 310 -5.92 -8.27 -0.18
N ILE A 311 -5.85 -7.76 1.05
CA ILE A 311 -6.38 -6.45 1.43
C ILE A 311 -5.37 -5.62 2.22
N ILE A 312 -5.38 -4.31 1.99
CA ILE A 312 -4.82 -3.29 2.88
C ILE A 312 -6.00 -2.50 3.44
N VAL A 313 -6.22 -2.57 4.75
CA VAL A 313 -7.21 -1.73 5.42
C VAL A 313 -6.57 -0.36 5.68
N ALA A 314 -7.05 0.66 4.97
CA ALA A 314 -6.39 1.94 4.87
C ALA A 314 -6.79 2.88 6.02
N ILE A 315 -5.79 3.35 6.78
CA ILE A 315 -5.90 4.34 7.87
C ILE A 315 -6.72 3.81 9.05
N MET A 316 -6.20 2.78 9.71
CA MET A 316 -6.80 2.14 10.90
C MET A 316 -7.15 3.11 12.02
N ASP A 317 -6.42 4.21 12.09
CA ASP A 317 -6.58 5.31 13.03
C ASP A 317 -7.96 6.01 12.98
N LEU A 318 -8.69 5.89 11.85
CA LEU A 318 -9.98 6.54 11.63
C LEU A 318 -11.20 5.62 11.85
N ASP A 319 -10.97 4.36 12.20
CA ASP A 319 -12.01 3.44 12.65
C ASP A 319 -12.55 3.83 14.05
N ASP A 320 -13.49 3.06 14.58
CA ASP A 320 -13.99 3.16 15.95
C ASP A 320 -13.00 2.53 16.95
N VAL A 321 -11.81 3.12 17.06
CA VAL A 321 -10.66 2.59 17.82
C VAL A 321 -10.98 2.39 19.31
N ASN A 322 -11.78 3.26 19.91
CA ASN A 322 -12.11 3.21 21.35
C ASN A 322 -13.49 2.60 21.64
N ASN A 323 -14.18 2.09 20.62
CA ASN A 323 -15.56 1.60 20.71
C ASN A 323 -16.56 2.69 21.17
N ASP A 324 -16.38 3.91 20.68
CA ASP A 324 -17.24 5.07 20.96
C ASP A 324 -18.67 4.85 20.44
N CYS A 325 -18.84 4.00 19.43
CA CYS A 325 -20.14 3.60 18.91
C CYS A 325 -20.89 2.64 19.84
N GLY A 326 -20.23 2.05 20.85
CA GLY A 326 -20.82 1.03 21.71
C GLY A 326 -21.12 -0.27 20.97
N CYS A 327 -20.30 -0.60 19.97
CA CYS A 327 -20.34 -1.88 19.27
C CYS A 327 -19.82 -3.02 20.18
N THR A 328 -19.85 -4.25 19.68
CA THR A 328 -19.43 -5.44 20.46
C THR A 328 -17.95 -5.37 20.85
N LYS A 329 -17.11 -4.76 20.01
CA LYS A 329 -15.67 -4.60 20.20
C LYS A 329 -15.16 -3.36 19.43
N PRO A 330 -13.97 -2.83 19.80
CA PRO A 330 -13.34 -1.76 19.04
C PRO A 330 -13.00 -2.18 17.61
N PHE A 331 -12.70 -1.20 16.75
CA PHE A 331 -12.39 -1.39 15.33
C PHE A 331 -13.53 -2.06 14.53
N ASN A 332 -14.77 -1.61 14.74
CA ASN A 332 -15.94 -2.25 14.13
C ASN A 332 -15.87 -2.29 12.60
N GLY A 333 -15.30 -1.28 11.95
CA GLY A 333 -15.10 -1.27 10.50
C GLY A 333 -14.13 -2.36 10.05
N PHE A 334 -12.92 -2.40 10.61
CA PHE A 334 -11.93 -3.43 10.32
C PHE A 334 -12.47 -4.83 10.57
N GLU A 335 -13.16 -5.03 11.69
CA GLU A 335 -13.71 -6.33 12.06
C GLU A 335 -14.73 -6.85 11.05
N ASN A 336 -15.52 -5.97 10.46
CA ASN A 336 -16.42 -6.35 9.38
C ASN A 336 -15.67 -6.63 8.07
N VAL A 337 -14.64 -5.85 7.72
CA VAL A 337 -13.77 -6.18 6.56
C VAL A 337 -13.14 -7.55 6.74
N TYR A 338 -12.55 -7.82 7.91
CA TYR A 338 -11.92 -9.09 8.23
C TYR A 338 -12.93 -10.24 8.20
N ALA A 339 -14.14 -10.03 8.73
CA ALA A 339 -15.19 -11.04 8.70
C ALA A 339 -15.57 -11.42 7.26
N GLY A 340 -15.74 -10.43 6.37
CA GLY A 340 -15.98 -10.69 4.94
C GLY A 340 -14.81 -11.41 4.26
N PHE A 341 -13.59 -10.97 4.57
CA PHE A 341 -12.37 -11.56 4.01
C PHE A 341 -12.14 -13.03 4.41
N THR A 342 -12.72 -13.44 5.54
CA THR A 342 -12.59 -14.79 6.10
C THR A 342 -13.88 -15.61 6.03
N ASP A 343 -14.89 -15.15 5.27
CA ASP A 343 -16.22 -15.78 5.14
C ASP A 343 -16.91 -16.04 6.50
N ASN A 344 -16.64 -15.19 7.49
CA ASN A 344 -17.31 -15.16 8.78
C ASN A 344 -18.60 -14.33 8.72
N SER A 345 -19.34 -14.25 9.83
CA SER A 345 -20.56 -13.42 9.88
C SER A 345 -20.24 -11.94 10.13
N THR A 346 -20.97 -11.04 9.46
CA THR A 346 -20.97 -9.60 9.78
C THR A 346 -21.37 -9.34 11.24
N SER A 347 -20.84 -8.26 11.81
CA SER A 347 -21.21 -7.74 13.14
C SER A 347 -21.78 -6.33 12.98
N PRO A 348 -23.07 -6.17 12.67
CA PRO A 348 -23.72 -4.86 12.55
C PRO A 348 -23.71 -4.09 13.87
N CYS A 349 -23.68 -2.76 13.79
CA CYS A 349 -23.64 -1.89 14.94
C CYS A 349 -24.46 -0.62 14.70
N LYS A 350 -25.57 -0.45 15.44
CA LYS A 350 -26.58 0.60 15.18
C LYS A 350 -26.01 2.03 15.14
N ASN A 351 -25.08 2.37 16.03
CA ASN A 351 -24.53 3.73 16.09
C ASN A 351 -23.38 3.95 15.09
N PHE A 352 -22.84 2.87 14.53
CA PHE A 352 -21.87 2.90 13.44
C PHE A 352 -22.60 2.95 12.08
N ASP A 353 -23.69 2.20 11.96
CA ASP A 353 -24.53 2.05 10.77
C ASP A 353 -25.54 3.20 10.65
N VAL A 354 -25.03 4.45 10.56
CA VAL A 354 -25.85 5.67 10.59
C VAL A 354 -26.42 6.09 9.24
N GLN A 355 -25.90 5.55 8.12
CA GLN A 355 -26.42 5.80 6.78
C GLN A 355 -27.10 4.57 6.21
N SER A 356 -28.40 4.70 5.94
CA SER A 356 -29.21 3.70 5.26
C SER A 356 -30.36 4.38 4.50
N LEU A 357 -30.02 5.23 3.53
CA LEU A 357 -30.99 5.59 2.50
C LEU A 357 -30.89 4.52 1.41
N GLU A 358 -32.01 4.03 0.90
CA GLU A 358 -32.02 3.10 -0.24
C GLU A 358 -31.28 3.76 -1.41
N TYR A 359 -30.05 3.32 -1.69
CA TYR A 359 -29.26 3.82 -2.81
C TYR A 359 -29.70 3.11 -4.10
N SER A 360 -29.70 3.84 -5.21
CA SER A 360 -30.08 3.32 -6.52
C SER A 360 -29.02 2.42 -7.16
N ILE A 361 -27.85 2.25 -6.51
CA ILE A 361 -26.77 1.39 -6.99
C ILE A 361 -27.01 0.00 -6.42
N GLN A 362 -27.77 -0.82 -7.17
CA GLN A 362 -27.82 -2.28 -7.01
C GLN A 362 -26.98 -2.94 -8.10
#